data_AF-A0A821XX04-F1
#
_entry.id   AF-A0A821XX04-F1
#
_cell.length_a   1.000
_cell.length_b   1.000
_cell.length_c   1.000
_cell.angle_alpha   90.00
_cell.angle_beta   90.00
_cell.angle_gamma   90.00
#
_symmetry.space_group_name_H-M   'P 1'
#
loop_
_entity.id
_entity.type
_entity.pdbx_description
1 polymer ?
#
loop_
_entity_poly.entity_id
_entity_poly.type
_entity_poly.pdbx_seq_one_letter_code
_entity_poly.pdbx_strand_id
1 'polypeptide(L)'
;MLIPRVSSKLIQRLQLLDSNFDDNFSTNILFLYTDGLYGADFLRLTKTMKRQVLFLNVAQVFNLFPVGFDPCKTKTSYRVRGKWNYLLMIRFWFKTIFELPQLQQYDYIMRLDDDSKIFGRWFNVFDEMRLKNAVYFANNIDIDLEEQLPGTMKMKTVTSDYIQQYNIKPKQLDMLNNAFNNKTVWNYYNNFEVSKVEFFRRKEIRHWIDAIDSTHGIFKYRWGDAVLRYLTLALFAEKREVLHRPDYSLPYCHKCP
;
A
#
# COMPACT_ATOMS: atom_id res chain seq x y z
N MET A 1 26.84 17.64 -2.86
CA MET A 1 25.85 16.62 -2.43
C MET A 1 24.48 17.17 -2.79
N LEU A 2 23.88 16.70 -3.89
CA LEU A 2 22.59 17.22 -4.38
C LEU A 2 21.48 16.68 -3.47
N ILE A 3 21.01 17.54 -2.58
CA ILE A 3 19.93 17.28 -1.64
C ILE A 3 18.63 17.05 -2.45
N PRO A 4 17.82 16.01 -2.17
CA PRO A 4 16.59 15.79 -2.91
C PRO A 4 15.60 16.92 -2.59
N ARG A 5 15.43 17.85 -3.53
CA ARG A 5 14.33 18.83 -3.51
C ARG A 5 13.04 18.14 -3.97
N VAL A 6 11.89 18.60 -3.51
CA VAL A 6 10.59 18.19 -4.06
C VAL A 6 10.63 18.36 -5.58
N SER A 7 10.45 17.25 -6.30
CA SER A 7 10.63 17.25 -7.75
C SER A 7 9.52 18.06 -8.42
N SER A 8 9.83 18.72 -9.54
CA SER A 8 8.81 19.37 -10.37
C SER A 8 7.74 18.38 -10.84
N LYS A 9 8.14 17.11 -11.07
CA LYS A 9 7.23 16.03 -11.44
C LYS A 9 6.18 15.79 -10.36
N LEU A 10 6.58 15.69 -9.09
CA LEU A 10 5.65 15.50 -7.97
C LEU A 10 4.64 16.65 -7.89
N ILE A 11 5.10 17.90 -7.98
CA ILE A 11 4.21 19.07 -8.01
C ILE A 11 3.17 18.97 -9.13
N GLN A 12 3.59 18.61 -10.35
CA GLN A 12 2.66 18.41 -11.46
C GLN A 12 1.64 17.30 -11.18
N ARG A 13 2.02 16.24 -10.45
CA ARG A 13 1.11 15.12 -10.13
C ARG A 13 0.06 15.53 -9.13
N LEU A 14 0.45 16.32 -8.13
CA LEU A 14 -0.47 16.86 -7.14
C LEU A 14 -1.42 17.89 -7.78
N GLN A 15 -0.94 18.71 -8.72
CA GLN A 15 -1.81 19.62 -9.48
C GLN A 15 -2.83 18.87 -10.34
N LEU A 16 -2.46 17.72 -10.90
CA LEU A 16 -3.40 16.83 -11.58
C LEU A 16 -4.45 16.29 -10.60
N LEU A 17 -4.07 15.87 -9.40
CA LEU A 17 -5.02 15.48 -8.36
C LEU A 17 -6.02 16.61 -8.06
N ASP A 18 -5.54 17.84 -7.82
CA ASP A 18 -6.41 19.00 -7.57
C ASP A 18 -7.34 19.33 -8.75
N SER A 19 -6.87 19.13 -9.98
CA SER A 19 -7.67 19.45 -11.17
C SER A 19 -8.73 18.41 -11.47
N ASN A 20 -8.49 17.16 -11.07
CA ASN A 20 -9.24 16.00 -11.55
C ASN A 20 -10.06 15.30 -10.45
N PHE A 21 -9.76 15.52 -9.16
CA PHE A 21 -10.48 14.89 -8.05
C PHE A 21 -11.56 15.82 -7.47
N ASP A 22 -12.83 15.45 -7.68
CA ASP A 22 -14.02 16.26 -7.40
C ASP A 22 -14.58 16.00 -6.00
N ASP A 23 -13.94 16.59 -5.00
CA ASP A 23 -14.38 16.59 -3.59
C ASP A 23 -14.31 17.99 -2.96
N ASN A 24 -14.27 19.04 -3.79
CA ASN A 24 -14.12 20.43 -3.39
C ASN A 24 -12.91 20.72 -2.48
N PHE A 25 -11.80 20.03 -2.71
CA PHE A 25 -10.55 20.18 -1.94
C PHE A 25 -10.68 19.83 -0.45
N SER A 26 -11.73 19.08 -0.07
CA SER A 26 -12.00 18.72 1.33
C SER A 26 -11.03 17.67 1.87
N THR A 27 -10.46 16.81 1.01
CA THR A 27 -9.45 15.83 1.44
C THR A 27 -8.06 16.45 1.57
N ASN A 28 -7.43 16.22 2.72
CA ASN A 28 -6.05 16.60 3.00
C ASN A 28 -5.04 15.72 2.27
N ILE A 29 -3.91 16.30 1.87
CA ILE A 29 -2.75 15.55 1.37
C ILE A 29 -1.78 15.34 2.53
N LEU A 30 -1.50 14.08 2.89
CA LEU A 30 -0.52 13.75 3.94
C LEU A 30 0.78 13.24 3.33
N PHE A 31 1.86 14.01 3.47
CA PHE A 31 3.21 13.58 3.09
C PHE A 31 3.87 12.82 4.23
N LEU A 32 4.18 11.55 3.99
CA LEU A 32 4.97 10.71 4.86
C LEU A 32 6.44 10.77 4.42
N TYR A 33 7.35 11.06 5.34
CA TYR A 33 8.77 11.23 5.01
C TYR A 33 9.70 10.66 6.09
N THR A 34 10.89 10.22 5.69
CA THR A 34 11.89 9.63 6.60
C THR A 34 13.14 10.48 6.78
N ASP A 35 13.45 11.34 5.81
CA ASP A 35 14.60 12.26 5.84
C ASP A 35 14.11 13.70 5.97
N GLY A 36 14.95 14.62 6.44
CA GLY A 36 14.55 16.02 6.62
C GLY A 36 14.01 16.63 5.33
N LEU A 37 12.69 16.85 5.26
CA LEU A 37 12.10 17.83 4.34
C LEU A 37 12.64 19.20 4.74
N TYR A 38 13.15 19.98 3.79
CA TYR A 38 13.70 21.31 4.07
C TYR A 38 12.58 22.36 4.04
N GLY A 39 12.72 23.45 4.81
CA GLY A 39 11.72 24.54 4.91
C GLY A 39 11.17 25.04 3.57
N ALA A 40 12.02 25.11 2.54
CA ALA A 40 11.65 25.55 1.20
C ALA A 40 10.70 24.57 0.49
N ASP A 41 10.86 23.27 0.71
CA ASP A 41 10.01 22.23 0.11
C ASP A 41 8.60 22.24 0.72
N PHE A 42 8.51 22.40 2.05
CA PHE A 42 7.24 22.60 2.73
C PHE A 42 6.49 23.80 2.16
N LEU A 43 7.16 24.96 2.09
CA LEU A 43 6.57 26.20 1.59
C LEU A 43 6.11 26.07 0.13
N ARG A 44 6.89 25.37 -0.70
CA ARG A 44 6.54 25.14 -2.11
C ARG A 44 5.29 24.28 -2.24
N LEU A 45 5.20 23.19 -1.48
CA LEU A 45 4.03 22.32 -1.49
C LEU A 45 2.79 23.06 -0.98
N THR A 46 2.87 23.72 0.17
CA THR A 46 1.72 24.41 0.76
C THR A 46 1.22 25.59 -0.07
N LYS A 47 2.10 26.30 -0.79
CA LYS A 47 1.70 27.40 -1.68
C LYS A 47 1.13 26.95 -3.03
N THR A 48 1.50 25.76 -3.50
CA THR A 48 1.10 25.31 -4.84
C THR A 48 -0.22 24.55 -4.83
N MET A 49 -0.53 23.88 -3.73
CA MET A 49 -1.71 23.04 -3.59
C MET A 49 -2.93 23.85 -3.16
N LYS A 50 -4.10 23.49 -3.70
CA LYS A 50 -5.40 24.04 -3.29
C LYS A 50 -5.90 23.39 -1.99
N ARG A 51 -5.57 22.10 -1.79
CA ARG A 51 -5.88 21.32 -0.59
C ARG A 51 -4.90 21.60 0.53
N GLN A 52 -5.32 21.37 1.77
CA GLN A 52 -4.41 21.38 2.90
C GLN A 52 -3.37 20.27 2.77
N VAL A 53 -2.10 20.64 2.95
CA VAL A 53 -0.97 19.71 2.92
C VAL A 53 -0.44 19.54 4.35
N LEU A 54 -0.44 18.29 4.81
CA LEU A 54 0.05 17.86 6.10
C LEU A 54 1.33 17.06 5.91
N PHE A 55 2.15 17.01 6.96
CA PHE A 55 3.45 16.36 6.92
C PHE A 55 3.64 15.52 8.17
N LEU A 56 4.11 14.29 8.00
CA LEU A 56 4.38 13.37 9.09
C LEU A 56 5.73 12.69 8.87
N ASN A 57 6.66 12.97 9.78
CA ASN A 57 7.93 12.26 9.83
C ASN A 57 7.70 10.85 10.39
N VAL A 58 8.01 9.83 9.60
CA VAL A 58 7.87 8.40 9.95
C VAL A 58 9.21 7.70 10.13
N ALA A 59 10.34 8.43 10.16
CA ALA A 59 11.69 7.87 10.22
C ALA A 59 11.89 6.86 11.37
N GLN A 60 11.32 7.15 12.54
CA GLN A 60 11.46 6.34 13.74
C GLN A 60 10.77 4.97 13.63
N VAL A 61 9.70 4.87 12.84
CA VAL A 61 8.95 3.62 12.67
C VAL A 61 9.27 2.92 11.35
N PHE A 62 9.65 3.66 10.32
CA PHE A 62 9.98 3.14 9.00
C PHE A 62 11.23 2.28 9.01
N ASN A 63 12.25 2.67 9.79
CA ASN A 63 13.54 1.99 9.83
C ASN A 63 13.59 0.78 10.79
N LEU A 64 12.44 0.37 11.34
CA LEU A 64 12.36 -0.76 12.26
C LEU A 64 12.25 -2.08 11.51
N PHE A 65 13.15 -3.00 11.83
CA PHE A 65 13.05 -4.40 11.41
C PHE A 65 12.12 -5.19 12.35
N PRO A 66 11.51 -6.28 11.87
CA PRO A 66 10.73 -7.17 12.73
C PRO A 66 11.61 -7.84 13.77
N VAL A 67 11.01 -8.20 14.91
CA VAL A 67 11.71 -8.89 16.00
C VAL A 67 12.39 -10.17 15.48
N GLY A 68 13.63 -10.39 15.90
CA GLY A 68 14.43 -11.56 15.52
C GLY A 68 15.04 -11.51 14.12
N PHE A 69 14.81 -10.44 13.34
CA PHE A 69 15.47 -10.27 12.04
C PHE A 69 16.84 -9.61 12.18
N ASP A 70 17.88 -10.26 11.65
CA ASP A 70 19.25 -9.74 11.61
C ASP A 70 19.56 -9.23 10.18
N PRO A 71 19.59 -7.90 9.94
CA PRO A 71 19.88 -7.33 8.61
C PRO A 71 21.32 -7.53 8.16
N CYS A 72 22.24 -7.91 9.05
CA CYS A 72 23.65 -8.15 8.72
C CYS A 72 23.92 -9.61 8.33
N LYS A 73 23.10 -10.55 8.83
CA LYS A 73 23.29 -12.00 8.58
C LYS A 73 22.29 -12.62 7.60
N THR A 74 21.16 -11.96 7.36
CA THR A 74 20.11 -12.55 6.52
C THR A 74 20.51 -12.60 5.04
N LYS A 75 20.44 -13.79 4.45
CA LYS A 75 20.60 -14.01 3.01
C LYS A 75 19.27 -13.78 2.28
N THR A 76 19.31 -13.11 1.13
CA THR A 76 18.14 -12.85 0.28
C THR A 76 18.16 -13.75 -0.95
N SER A 77 16.97 -14.09 -1.48
CA SER A 77 16.85 -14.86 -2.73
C SER A 77 16.89 -13.99 -4.00
N TYR A 78 16.95 -12.67 -3.86
CA TYR A 78 16.93 -11.68 -4.93
C TYR A 78 18.06 -10.66 -4.74
N ARG A 79 18.37 -9.93 -5.81
CA ARG A 79 19.33 -8.81 -5.77
C ARG A 79 18.75 -7.64 -4.99
N VAL A 80 19.31 -7.34 -3.83
CA VAL A 80 18.96 -6.15 -3.05
C VAL A 80 19.42 -4.90 -3.80
N ARG A 81 18.50 -3.96 -4.08
CA ARG A 81 18.84 -2.62 -4.59
C ARG A 81 19.14 -1.70 -3.39
N GLY A 82 20.42 -1.47 -3.07
CA GLY A 82 20.85 -0.52 -2.02
C GLY A 82 20.70 -1.02 -0.57
N LYS A 83 20.53 -0.07 0.38
CA LYS A 83 20.11 -0.33 1.78
C LYS A 83 18.66 -0.82 1.79
N TRP A 84 18.25 -1.63 2.77
CA TRP A 84 16.94 -2.30 2.95
C TRP A 84 15.65 -1.47 2.72
N ASN A 85 15.75 -0.19 2.39
CA ASN A 85 14.70 0.81 2.18
C ASN A 85 13.50 0.32 1.36
N TYR A 86 13.70 -0.39 0.24
CA TYR A 86 12.57 -0.90 -0.55
C TYR A 86 11.74 -1.95 0.22
N LEU A 87 12.42 -2.76 1.03
CA LEU A 87 11.80 -3.83 1.83
C LEU A 87 11.15 -3.26 3.09
N LEU A 88 11.77 -2.23 3.66
CA LEU A 88 11.18 -1.41 4.72
C LEU A 88 9.93 -0.68 4.21
N MET A 89 9.93 -0.18 2.98
CA MET A 89 8.75 0.42 2.34
C MET A 89 7.61 -0.59 2.19
N ILE A 90 7.89 -1.80 1.70
CA ILE A 90 6.91 -2.88 1.63
C ILE A 90 6.31 -3.14 3.02
N ARG A 91 7.16 -3.37 4.03
CA ARG A 91 6.72 -3.59 5.41
C ARG A 91 5.89 -2.42 5.93
N PHE A 92 6.30 -1.18 5.63
CA PHE A 92 5.59 0.01 6.07
C PHE A 92 4.16 0.06 5.52
N TRP A 93 3.98 -0.14 4.21
CA TRP A 93 2.66 -0.10 3.58
C TRP A 93 1.77 -1.29 3.92
N PHE A 94 2.37 -2.47 4.14
CA PHE A 94 1.63 -3.65 4.57
C PHE A 94 1.20 -3.57 6.05
N LYS A 95 2.10 -3.11 6.92
CA LYS A 95 1.95 -3.21 8.38
C LYS A 95 1.91 -1.85 9.09
N THR A 96 3.02 -1.10 9.03
CA THR A 96 3.30 0.01 9.95
C THR A 96 2.36 1.20 9.75
N ILE A 97 1.94 1.49 8.52
CA ILE A 97 1.08 2.65 8.24
C ILE A 97 -0.22 2.61 9.05
N PHE A 98 -0.84 1.43 9.20
CA PHE A 98 -2.09 1.28 9.96
C PHE A 98 -1.88 1.31 11.47
N GLU A 99 -0.64 1.25 11.95
CA GLU A 99 -0.32 1.42 13.37
C GLU A 99 -0.14 2.89 13.76
N LEU A 100 0.01 3.80 12.79
CA LEU A 100 0.23 5.22 13.04
C LEU A 100 -0.98 5.85 13.78
N PRO A 101 -0.81 6.37 15.00
CA PRO A 101 -1.91 7.00 15.75
C PRO A 101 -2.52 8.17 14.99
N GLN A 102 -1.72 8.91 14.21
CA GLN A 102 -2.17 10.03 13.40
C GLN A 102 -3.23 9.64 12.36
N LEU A 103 -3.30 8.37 11.98
CA LEU A 103 -4.33 7.88 11.06
C LEU A 103 -5.65 7.49 11.76
N GLN A 104 -5.74 7.52 13.10
CA GLN A 104 -6.98 7.26 13.84
C GLN A 104 -8.09 8.26 13.57
N GLN A 105 -7.75 9.47 13.15
CA GLN A 105 -8.73 10.51 12.82
C GLN A 105 -9.35 10.35 11.42
N TYR A 106 -8.90 9.39 10.62
CA TYR A 106 -9.38 9.21 9.23
C TYR A 106 -10.07 7.86 9.08
N ASP A 107 -11.25 7.86 8.44
CA ASP A 107 -11.95 6.62 8.06
C ASP A 107 -11.23 5.88 6.94
N TYR A 108 -10.71 6.65 5.97
CA TYR A 108 -10.10 6.15 4.75
C TYR A 108 -8.80 6.90 4.45
N ILE A 109 -7.86 6.19 3.83
CA ILE A 109 -6.66 6.78 3.23
C ILE A 109 -6.61 6.38 1.75
N MET A 110 -6.12 7.30 0.92
CA MET A 110 -5.76 7.00 -0.47
C MET A 110 -4.24 7.02 -0.61
N ARG A 111 -3.67 5.89 -0.99
CA ARG A 111 -2.27 5.84 -1.42
C ARG A 111 -2.17 6.30 -2.87
N LEU A 112 -1.24 7.19 -3.12
CA LEU A 112 -0.77 7.58 -4.45
C LEU A 112 0.75 7.62 -4.41
N ASP A 113 1.40 6.78 -5.20
CA ASP A 113 2.86 6.87 -5.40
C ASP A 113 3.20 8.20 -6.11
N ASP A 114 4.43 8.69 -5.95
CA ASP A 114 4.88 10.03 -6.36
C ASP A 114 4.92 10.25 -7.89
N ASP A 115 4.92 9.17 -8.65
CA ASP A 115 4.84 9.12 -10.12
C ASP A 115 3.46 8.68 -10.64
N SER A 116 2.45 8.63 -9.76
CA SER A 116 1.05 8.39 -10.10
C SER A 116 0.42 9.61 -10.76
N LYS A 117 -0.49 9.38 -11.71
CA LYS A 117 -1.23 10.42 -12.42
C LYS A 117 -2.72 10.09 -12.42
N ILE A 118 -3.53 10.97 -11.84
CA ILE A 118 -4.98 10.96 -11.95
C ILE A 118 -5.37 11.88 -13.11
N PHE A 119 -6.20 11.40 -14.02
CA PHE A 119 -6.64 12.15 -15.19
C PHE A 119 -8.17 12.14 -15.31
N GLY A 120 -8.71 12.99 -16.19
CA GLY A 120 -10.14 13.10 -16.41
C GLY A 120 -10.86 13.62 -15.17
N ARG A 121 -12.14 13.31 -15.02
CA ARG A 121 -12.91 13.70 -13.84
C ARG A 121 -13.16 12.50 -12.95
N TRP A 122 -12.59 12.52 -11.75
CA TRP A 122 -12.83 11.57 -10.69
C TRP A 122 -13.87 12.17 -9.74
N PHE A 123 -14.93 11.42 -9.45
CA PHE A 123 -15.81 11.74 -8.34
C PHE A 123 -15.08 11.51 -7.00
N ASN A 124 -15.67 11.99 -5.91
CA ASN A 124 -15.17 11.72 -4.57
C ASN A 124 -15.28 10.22 -4.22
N VAL A 125 -14.20 9.47 -4.46
CA VAL A 125 -14.16 8.03 -4.19
C VAL A 125 -14.36 7.68 -2.72
N PHE A 126 -14.09 8.61 -1.79
CA PHE A 126 -14.36 8.38 -0.37
C PHE A 126 -15.86 8.33 -0.07
N ASP A 127 -16.67 9.12 -0.77
CA ASP A 127 -18.12 9.09 -0.61
C ASP A 127 -18.71 7.80 -1.16
N GLU A 128 -18.21 7.31 -2.30
CA GLU A 128 -18.60 6.01 -2.85
C GLU A 128 -18.21 4.87 -1.90
N MET A 129 -17.00 4.93 -1.32
CA MET A 129 -16.55 3.96 -0.33
C MET A 129 -17.47 3.92 0.90
N ARG A 130 -17.92 5.08 1.40
CA ARG A 130 -18.90 5.17 2.50
C ARG A 130 -20.26 4.62 2.07
N LEU A 131 -20.76 5.03 0.91
CA LEU A 131 -22.07 4.64 0.38
C LEU A 131 -22.20 3.12 0.22
N LYS A 132 -21.13 2.46 -0.24
CA LYS A 132 -21.09 1.00 -0.42
C LYS A 132 -20.64 0.24 0.84
N ASN A 133 -20.29 0.95 1.92
CA ASN A 133 -19.60 0.41 3.08
C ASN A 133 -18.38 -0.45 2.67
N ALA A 134 -17.64 0.02 1.67
CA ALA A 134 -16.47 -0.66 1.15
C ALA A 134 -15.26 -0.46 2.07
N VAL A 135 -14.37 -1.46 2.09
CA VAL A 135 -13.14 -1.47 2.87
C VAL A 135 -11.90 -1.24 2.00
N TYR A 136 -12.01 -1.47 0.70
CA TYR A 136 -10.91 -1.31 -0.24
C TYR A 136 -11.38 -0.90 -1.64
N PHE A 137 -10.66 0.04 -2.27
CA PHE A 137 -10.82 0.43 -3.66
C PHE A 137 -9.56 0.02 -4.43
N ALA A 138 -9.67 -1.08 -5.17
CA ALA A 138 -8.58 -1.73 -5.87
C ALA A 138 -8.27 -1.06 -7.20
N ASN A 139 -6.99 -1.04 -7.56
CA ASN A 139 -6.54 -0.76 -8.92
C ASN A 139 -6.63 -2.02 -9.80
N ASN A 140 -5.94 -2.02 -10.95
CA ASN A 140 -5.77 -3.17 -11.82
C ASN A 140 -5.14 -4.36 -11.07
N ILE A 141 -5.47 -5.56 -11.54
CA ILE A 141 -4.75 -6.78 -11.16
C ILE A 141 -3.41 -6.81 -11.90
N ASP A 142 -2.38 -7.25 -11.20
CA ASP A 142 -1.07 -7.58 -11.76
C ASP A 142 -0.59 -8.92 -11.16
N ILE A 143 0.57 -9.41 -11.60
CA ILE A 143 1.15 -10.67 -11.16
C ILE A 143 2.62 -10.54 -10.78
N ASP A 144 2.99 -11.14 -9.66
CA ASP A 144 4.39 -11.42 -9.33
C ASP A 144 4.79 -12.80 -9.85
N LEU A 145 6.00 -12.92 -10.40
CA LEU A 145 6.53 -14.15 -10.99
C LEU A 145 7.61 -14.77 -10.09
N GLU A 146 7.48 -16.05 -9.76
CA GLU A 146 8.46 -16.81 -8.97
C GLU A 146 9.87 -16.80 -9.60
N GLU A 147 9.95 -16.81 -10.93
CA GLU A 147 11.23 -16.77 -11.65
C GLU A 147 11.98 -15.45 -11.42
N GLN A 148 11.25 -14.34 -11.32
CA GLN A 148 11.84 -13.03 -11.04
C GLN A 148 12.09 -12.84 -9.54
N LEU A 149 11.26 -13.48 -8.71
CA LEU A 149 11.22 -13.37 -7.24
C LEU A 149 11.19 -14.74 -6.58
N PRO A 150 12.34 -15.42 -6.50
CA PRO A 150 12.39 -16.76 -5.93
C PRO A 150 11.95 -16.75 -4.46
N GLY A 151 10.99 -17.61 -4.11
CA GLY A 151 10.37 -17.69 -2.79
C GLY A 151 9.04 -16.97 -2.67
N THR A 152 8.50 -16.37 -3.73
CA THR A 152 7.14 -15.79 -3.74
C THR A 152 6.09 -16.88 -3.48
N MET A 153 6.24 -18.05 -4.08
CA MET A 153 5.31 -19.18 -3.89
C MET A 153 5.30 -19.75 -2.47
N LYS A 154 6.30 -19.44 -1.63
CA LYS A 154 6.26 -19.80 -0.20
C LYS A 154 5.09 -19.14 0.54
N MET A 155 4.58 -18.00 0.04
CA MET A 155 3.35 -17.39 0.58
C MET A 155 2.17 -18.34 0.55
N LYS A 156 2.07 -19.22 -0.47
CA LYS A 156 0.98 -20.20 -0.55
C LYS A 156 1.00 -21.14 0.66
N THR A 157 2.17 -21.66 1.02
CA THR A 157 2.31 -22.58 2.16
C THR A 157 2.02 -21.85 3.47
N VAL A 158 2.64 -20.68 3.69
CA VAL A 158 2.42 -19.87 4.90
C VAL A 158 0.95 -19.46 5.06
N THR A 159 0.27 -19.11 3.97
CA THR A 159 -1.15 -18.75 3.99
C THR A 159 -2.01 -19.96 4.35
N SER A 160 -1.77 -21.12 3.72
CA SER A 160 -2.49 -22.35 4.04
C SER A 160 -2.28 -22.81 5.49
N ASP A 161 -1.04 -22.77 5.97
CA ASP A 161 -0.70 -23.13 7.35
C ASP A 161 -1.40 -22.20 8.35
N TYR A 162 -1.40 -20.88 8.08
CA TYR A 162 -2.11 -19.91 8.90
C TYR A 162 -3.63 -20.18 8.93
N ILE A 163 -4.23 -20.46 7.76
CA ILE A 163 -5.65 -20.79 7.66
C ILE A 163 -5.99 -22.01 8.52
N GLN A 164 -5.18 -23.08 8.41
CA GLN A 164 -5.39 -24.32 9.15
C GLN A 164 -5.16 -24.12 10.65
N GLN A 165 -4.06 -23.48 11.04
CA GLN A 165 -3.67 -23.28 12.43
C GLN A 165 -4.70 -22.46 13.21
N TYR A 166 -5.25 -21.42 12.59
CA TYR A 166 -6.18 -20.49 13.24
C TYR A 166 -7.64 -20.68 12.80
N ASN A 167 -7.95 -21.77 12.07
CA ASN A 167 -9.27 -22.11 11.57
C ASN A 167 -9.98 -20.93 10.86
N ILE A 168 -9.23 -20.23 10.01
CA ILE A 168 -9.73 -19.07 9.27
C ILE A 168 -10.70 -19.57 8.18
N LYS A 169 -11.84 -18.91 8.05
CA LYS A 169 -12.75 -19.10 6.91
C LYS A 169 -12.56 -17.94 5.94
N PRO A 170 -11.86 -18.12 4.81
CA PRO A 170 -11.65 -17.04 3.85
C PRO A 170 -12.98 -16.44 3.39
N LYS A 171 -13.07 -15.10 3.42
CA LYS A 171 -14.26 -14.37 2.97
C LYS A 171 -14.47 -14.44 1.46
N GLN A 172 -13.40 -14.62 0.69
CA GLN A 172 -13.44 -14.78 -0.76
C GLN A 172 -12.58 -15.97 -1.18
N LEU A 173 -13.13 -17.18 -1.07
CA LEU A 173 -12.42 -18.42 -1.37
C LEU A 173 -11.94 -18.47 -2.84
N ASP A 174 -12.76 -18.03 -3.79
CA ASP A 174 -12.37 -17.99 -5.21
C ASP A 174 -11.19 -17.06 -5.46
N MET A 175 -11.19 -15.89 -4.81
CA MET A 175 -10.08 -14.92 -4.90
C MET A 175 -8.80 -15.52 -4.34
N LEU A 176 -8.86 -16.24 -3.21
CA LEU A 176 -7.72 -16.92 -2.60
C LEU A 176 -7.19 -18.07 -3.47
N ASN A 177 -8.08 -18.90 -4.03
CA ASN A 177 -7.70 -20.01 -4.90
C ASN A 177 -7.02 -19.50 -6.18
N ASN A 178 -7.55 -18.42 -6.76
CA ASN A 178 -6.98 -17.79 -7.95
C ASN A 178 -5.71 -16.97 -7.64
N ALA A 179 -5.45 -16.63 -6.36
CA ALA A 179 -4.29 -15.86 -5.97
C ALA A 179 -2.98 -16.56 -6.34
N PHE A 180 -2.94 -17.89 -6.36
CA PHE A 180 -1.73 -18.68 -6.58
C PHE A 180 -1.87 -19.63 -7.77
N ASN A 181 -1.04 -19.45 -8.79
CA ASN A 181 -0.81 -20.43 -9.86
C ASN A 181 0.59 -21.08 -9.68
N ASN A 182 0.99 -22.02 -10.53
CA ASN A 182 2.25 -22.78 -10.40
C ASN A 182 3.51 -21.90 -10.28
N LYS A 183 3.50 -20.71 -10.88
CA LYS A 183 4.66 -19.80 -10.91
C LYS A 183 4.31 -18.32 -10.71
N THR A 184 3.05 -18.01 -10.42
CA THR A 184 2.57 -16.62 -10.35
C THR A 184 1.69 -16.39 -9.15
N VAL A 185 1.74 -15.17 -8.61
CA VAL A 185 0.86 -14.72 -7.52
C VAL A 185 0.18 -13.43 -7.91
N TRP A 186 -1.15 -13.40 -7.85
CA TRP A 186 -1.93 -12.21 -8.19
C TRP A 186 -1.82 -11.15 -7.10
N ASN A 187 -1.91 -9.90 -7.53
CA ASN A 187 -1.97 -8.75 -6.64
C ASN A 187 -2.88 -7.66 -7.22
N TYR A 188 -3.24 -6.69 -6.39
CA TYR A 188 -3.70 -5.40 -6.90
C TYR A 188 -2.51 -4.46 -7.01
N TYR A 189 -2.35 -3.82 -8.16
CA TYR A 189 -1.25 -2.89 -8.44
C TYR A 189 -1.40 -1.60 -7.62
N ASN A 190 -1.00 -1.69 -6.35
CA ASN A 190 -1.43 -0.81 -5.27
C ASN A 190 -0.61 0.48 -5.13
N ASN A 191 0.11 0.88 -6.17
CA ASN A 191 0.62 2.25 -6.31
C ASN A 191 -0.54 3.28 -6.22
N PHE A 192 -1.75 2.81 -6.53
CA PHE A 192 -3.00 3.42 -6.10
C PHE A 192 -3.85 2.40 -5.32
N GLU A 193 -4.31 2.80 -4.13
CA GLU A 193 -5.35 2.09 -3.36
C GLU A 193 -6.11 3.09 -2.50
N VAL A 194 -7.40 2.82 -2.22
CA VAL A 194 -8.13 3.47 -1.12
C VAL A 194 -8.46 2.42 -0.09
N SER A 195 -8.11 2.67 1.17
CA SER A 195 -8.13 1.68 2.25
C SER A 195 -8.90 2.23 3.44
N LYS A 196 -9.88 1.47 3.97
CA LYS A 196 -10.55 1.78 5.24
C LYS A 196 -9.58 1.51 6.39
N VAL A 197 -9.21 2.55 7.13
CA VAL A 197 -8.17 2.47 8.16
C VAL A 197 -8.55 1.47 9.24
N GLU A 198 -9.80 1.52 9.71
CA GLU A 198 -10.30 0.64 10.77
C GLU A 198 -10.28 -0.84 10.36
N PHE A 199 -10.54 -1.17 9.10
CA PHE A 199 -10.50 -2.55 8.60
C PHE A 199 -9.14 -3.19 8.87
N PHE A 200 -8.05 -2.51 8.52
CA PHE A 200 -6.69 -3.02 8.74
C PHE A 200 -6.24 -2.98 10.21
N ARG A 201 -7.05 -2.39 11.11
CA ARG A 201 -6.81 -2.36 12.56
C ARG A 201 -7.59 -3.42 13.33
N ARG A 202 -8.51 -4.15 12.69
CA ARG A 202 -9.22 -5.24 13.34
C ARG A 202 -8.24 -6.30 13.84
N LYS A 203 -8.53 -6.88 14.99
CA LYS A 203 -7.61 -7.77 15.73
C LYS A 203 -7.17 -8.97 14.88
N GLU A 204 -8.09 -9.58 14.15
CA GLU A 204 -7.86 -10.74 13.28
C GLU A 204 -6.97 -10.41 12.08
N ILE A 205 -7.13 -9.22 11.49
CA ILE A 205 -6.30 -8.75 10.38
C ILE A 205 -4.90 -8.38 10.90
N ARG A 206 -4.82 -7.73 12.06
CA ARG A 206 -3.54 -7.43 12.72
C ARG A 206 -2.75 -8.69 13.02
N HIS A 207 -3.42 -9.71 13.54
CA HIS A 207 -2.81 -11.00 13.81
C HIS A 207 -2.26 -11.66 12.53
N TRP A 208 -2.99 -11.60 11.41
CA TRP A 208 -2.50 -12.06 10.11
C TRP A 208 -1.26 -11.29 9.62
N ILE A 209 -1.31 -9.97 9.70
CA ILE A 209 -0.20 -9.09 9.33
C ILE A 209 1.04 -9.42 10.16
N ASP A 210 0.88 -9.62 11.47
CA ASP A 210 1.98 -9.97 12.38
C ASP A 210 2.51 -11.39 12.12
N ALA A 211 1.64 -12.35 11.82
CA ALA A 211 2.05 -13.70 11.43
C ALA A 211 2.92 -13.67 10.17
N ILE A 212 2.53 -12.91 9.14
CA ILE A 212 3.36 -12.71 7.94
C ILE A 212 4.68 -12.02 8.26
N ASP A 213 4.66 -10.90 9.00
CA ASP A 213 5.87 -10.13 9.35
C ASP A 213 6.89 -11.00 10.12
N SER A 214 6.40 -11.90 10.97
CA SER A 214 7.23 -12.83 11.78
C SER A 214 7.99 -13.87 10.96
N THR A 215 7.52 -14.22 9.76
CA THR A 215 8.25 -15.13 8.84
C THR A 215 9.53 -14.50 8.29
N HIS A 216 9.60 -13.16 8.35
CA HIS A 216 10.57 -12.31 7.65
C HIS A 216 10.55 -12.48 6.13
N GLY A 217 9.47 -13.02 5.55
CA GLY A 217 9.36 -13.29 4.12
C GLY A 217 9.44 -12.04 3.25
N ILE A 218 8.97 -10.90 3.76
CA ILE A 218 9.18 -9.58 3.14
C ILE A 218 10.66 -9.34 2.87
N PHE A 219 11.54 -9.61 3.84
CA PHE A 219 12.98 -9.35 3.74
C PHE A 219 13.78 -10.50 3.11
N LYS A 220 13.30 -11.75 3.22
CA LYS A 220 14.00 -12.92 2.66
C LYS A 220 13.70 -13.12 1.18
N TYR A 221 12.46 -12.82 0.77
CA TYR A 221 11.92 -13.18 -0.54
C TYR A 221 11.26 -12.02 -1.30
N ARG A 222 11.25 -10.80 -0.73
CA ARG A 222 10.61 -9.61 -1.33
C ARG A 222 9.10 -9.80 -1.57
N TRP A 223 8.40 -10.41 -0.62
CA TRP A 223 6.94 -10.47 -0.68
C TRP A 223 6.35 -9.07 -0.67
N GLY A 224 5.87 -8.60 -1.82
CA GLY A 224 5.37 -7.24 -1.99
C GLY A 224 4.09 -6.97 -1.22
N ASP A 225 3.89 -5.73 -0.80
CA ASP A 225 2.71 -5.30 -0.06
C ASP A 225 1.44 -5.43 -0.92
N ALA A 226 1.55 -5.27 -2.24
CA ALA A 226 0.47 -5.52 -3.20
C ALA A 226 -0.10 -6.95 -3.10
N VAL A 227 0.78 -7.97 -3.11
CA VAL A 227 0.38 -9.38 -2.99
C VAL A 227 -0.18 -9.65 -1.60
N LEU A 228 0.51 -9.17 -0.56
CA LEU A 228 0.08 -9.38 0.82
C LEU A 228 -1.28 -8.70 1.11
N ARG A 229 -1.54 -7.53 0.52
CA ARG A 229 -2.83 -6.85 0.54
C ARG A 229 -3.91 -7.68 -0.14
N TYR A 230 -3.63 -8.21 -1.33
CA TYR A 230 -4.57 -9.07 -2.06
C TYR A 230 -4.97 -10.31 -1.23
N LEU A 231 -3.99 -10.99 -0.61
CA LEU A 231 -4.26 -12.12 0.29
C LEU A 231 -5.06 -11.71 1.52
N THR A 232 -4.74 -10.57 2.14
CA THR A 232 -5.48 -10.04 3.29
C THR A 232 -6.95 -9.81 2.96
N LEU A 233 -7.24 -9.22 1.79
CA LEU A 233 -8.61 -9.00 1.33
C LEU A 233 -9.33 -10.31 1.02
N ALA A 234 -8.67 -11.28 0.40
CA ALA A 234 -9.25 -12.59 0.13
C ALA A 234 -9.64 -13.33 1.42
N LEU A 235 -8.84 -13.17 2.49
CA LEU A 235 -9.10 -13.78 3.79
C LEU A 235 -10.21 -13.07 4.57
N PHE A 236 -10.26 -11.74 4.57
CA PHE A 236 -11.02 -10.98 5.58
C PHE A 236 -12.06 -9.98 5.04
N ALA A 237 -12.06 -9.65 3.75
CA ALA A 237 -13.04 -8.74 3.15
C ALA A 237 -14.10 -9.52 2.36
N GLU A 238 -15.37 -9.16 2.51
CA GLU A 238 -16.45 -9.66 1.67
C GLU A 238 -16.29 -9.12 0.24
N LYS A 239 -16.73 -9.89 -0.78
CA LYS A 239 -16.62 -9.47 -2.19
C LYS A 239 -17.22 -8.08 -2.47
N ARG A 240 -18.36 -7.76 -1.83
CA ARG A 240 -19.03 -6.46 -1.98
C ARG A 240 -18.30 -5.29 -1.32
N GLU A 241 -17.35 -5.58 -0.43
CA GLU A 241 -16.58 -4.56 0.29
C GLU A 241 -15.31 -4.14 -0.50
N VAL A 242 -15.01 -4.81 -1.61
CA VAL A 242 -13.90 -4.48 -2.51
C VAL A 242 -14.46 -3.89 -3.80
N LEU A 243 -14.22 -2.60 -4.02
CA LEU A 243 -14.57 -1.90 -5.25
C LEU A 243 -13.37 -1.90 -6.20
N HIS A 244 -13.59 -1.83 -7.50
CA HIS A 244 -12.51 -1.85 -8.49
C HIS A 244 -12.54 -0.59 -9.35
N ARG A 245 -11.44 0.16 -9.38
CA ARG A 245 -11.27 1.37 -10.20
C ARG A 245 -11.72 1.19 -11.66
N PRO A 246 -11.36 0.08 -12.36
CA PRO A 246 -11.80 -0.12 -13.74
C PRO A 246 -13.33 -0.12 -13.93
N ASP A 247 -14.10 -0.61 -12.95
CA ASP A 247 -15.57 -0.68 -13.03
C ASP A 247 -16.20 0.72 -13.07
N TYR A 248 -15.50 1.72 -12.53
CA TYR A 248 -15.90 3.13 -12.54
C TYR A 248 -15.27 3.94 -13.69
N SER A 249 -14.50 3.29 -14.57
CA SER A 249 -13.83 3.94 -15.71
C SER A 249 -12.95 5.15 -15.31
N LEU A 250 -12.41 5.15 -14.10
CA LEU A 250 -11.63 6.28 -13.54
C LEU A 250 -10.20 6.29 -14.08
N PRO A 251 -9.78 7.23 -14.95
CA PRO A 251 -8.49 7.13 -15.63
C PRO A 251 -7.32 7.38 -14.68
N TYR A 252 -6.42 6.40 -14.60
CA TYR A 252 -5.24 6.38 -13.75
C TYR A 252 -4.03 5.88 -14.53
N CYS A 253 -2.85 6.35 -14.15
CA CYS A 253 -1.61 5.79 -14.63
C CYS A 253 -0.50 5.86 -13.58
N HIS A 254 0.41 4.87 -13.63
CA HIS A 254 1.67 4.85 -12.89
C HIS A 254 2.82 4.61 -13.89
N LYS A 255 3.91 5.38 -13.79
CA LYS A 255 5.07 5.34 -14.72
C LYS A 255 4.76 5.61 -16.20
N CYS A 256 3.70 6.36 -16.52
CA CYS A 256 3.50 6.83 -17.90
C CYS A 256 4.51 7.93 -18.29
N PRO A 257 4.78 8.03 -19.61
CA PRO A 257 5.45 9.19 -20.22
C PRO A 257 4.93 10.52 -19.65
#